data_AF-A0A7Y5F3K5-F1
#
_entry.id   AF-A0A7Y5F3K5-F1
#
_cell.length_a   1.000
_cell.length_b   1.000
_cell.length_c   1.000
_cell.angle_alpha   90.00
_cell.angle_beta   90.00
_cell.angle_gamma   90.00
#
_symmetry.space_group_name_H-M   'P 1'
#
loop_
_entity.id
_entity.type
_entity.pdbx_description
1 polymer ?
#
loop_
_entity_poly.entity_id
_entity_poly.type
_entity_poly.pdbx_seq_one_letter_code
_entity_poly.pdbx_strand_id
1 'polypeptide(L)'
;MTTHTPELEEVSEEHGQLYKVTRKVVLAALGVVGMATDELEGFVDKLVERGEIAEKDGRKLVDEIREKGEERIKESRTRVMKMVGLETKEEEDVEEVLTRMDIPTKTDIKELSAKIAALTRKVEELKAAKN
;
A
#
# COMPACT_ATOMS: atom_id res chain seq x y z
N MET A 1 27.53 45.11 -7.27
CA MET A 1 26.53 44.14 -7.77
C MET A 1 27.29 43.01 -8.44
N THR A 2 27.64 41.99 -7.66
CA THR A 2 28.38 40.81 -8.12
C THR A 2 27.82 39.63 -7.35
N THR A 3 26.88 38.90 -7.96
CA THR A 3 26.29 37.69 -7.41
C THR A 3 27.30 36.55 -7.54
N HIS A 4 27.89 36.18 -6.42
CA HIS A 4 28.63 34.93 -6.27
C HIS A 4 27.58 33.82 -6.17
N THR A 5 27.39 33.07 -7.25
CA THR A 5 26.56 31.87 -7.25
C THR A 5 27.53 30.70 -7.03
N PRO A 6 27.50 30.02 -5.87
CA PRO A 6 28.33 28.83 -5.70
C PRO A 6 27.80 27.72 -6.59
N GLU A 7 28.69 27.20 -7.43
CA GLU A 7 28.55 25.95 -8.16
C GLU A 7 28.11 24.86 -7.18
N LEU A 8 26.89 24.36 -7.35
CA LEU A 8 26.42 23.19 -6.62
C LEU A 8 27.00 21.96 -7.32
N GLU A 9 28.06 21.49 -6.67
CA GLU A 9 28.71 20.20 -6.76
C GLU A 9 27.85 19.07 -7.35
N GLU A 10 28.49 18.37 -8.28
CA GLU A 10 28.09 17.09 -8.84
C GLU A 10 27.78 16.08 -7.74
N VAL A 11 26.49 15.84 -7.46
CA VAL A 11 26.07 14.72 -6.62
C VAL A 11 26.01 13.44 -7.45
N SER A 12 27.17 12.78 -7.50
CA SER A 12 27.40 11.32 -7.47
C SER A 12 26.31 10.42 -8.08
N GLU A 13 26.63 9.89 -9.27
CA GLU A 13 25.87 8.86 -10.00
C GLU A 13 25.79 7.47 -9.31
N GLU A 14 26.37 7.26 -8.12
CA GLU A 14 26.34 5.95 -7.45
C GLU A 14 25.03 5.67 -6.69
N HIS A 15 24.30 6.69 -6.23
CA HIS A 15 23.11 6.51 -5.40
C HIS A 15 21.86 6.07 -6.19
N GLY A 16 21.91 6.17 -7.53
CA GLY A 16 20.80 5.80 -8.41
C GLY A 16 20.54 4.30 -8.49
N GLN A 17 21.57 3.47 -8.34
CA GLN A 17 21.43 2.01 -8.49
C GLN A 17 20.78 1.38 -7.26
N LEU A 18 21.24 1.72 -6.06
CA LEU A 18 20.63 1.25 -4.81
C LEU A 18 19.18 1.73 -4.69
N TYR A 19 18.90 2.99 -5.01
CA TYR A 19 17.53 3.51 -5.04
C TYR A 19 16.64 2.76 -6.02
N LYS A 20 17.12 2.47 -7.25
CA LYS A 20 16.37 1.68 -8.25
C LYS A 20 16.11 0.25 -7.78
N VAL A 21 17.07 -0.39 -7.12
CA VAL A 21 16.92 -1.76 -6.58
C VAL A 21 15.93 -1.75 -5.42
N THR A 22 16.09 -0.89 -4.43
CA THR A 22 15.17 -0.79 -3.29
C THR A 22 13.77 -0.43 -3.75
N ARG A 23 13.60 0.49 -4.72
CA ARG A 23 12.29 0.80 -5.30
C ARG A 23 11.67 -0.39 -6.01
N LYS A 24 12.45 -1.20 -6.75
CA LYS A 24 11.96 -2.44 -7.37
C LYS A 24 11.59 -3.50 -6.34
N VAL A 25 12.40 -3.67 -5.30
CA VAL A 25 12.13 -4.62 -4.21
C VAL A 25 10.86 -4.21 -3.47
N VAL A 26 10.68 -2.93 -3.17
CA VAL A 26 9.45 -2.39 -2.56
C VAL A 26 8.25 -2.58 -3.51
N LEU A 27 8.36 -2.28 -4.80
CA LEU A 27 7.27 -2.49 -5.76
C LEU A 27 6.91 -3.97 -5.95
N ALA A 28 7.89 -4.87 -5.91
CA ALA A 28 7.68 -6.31 -5.94
C ALA A 28 7.04 -6.82 -4.64
N ALA A 29 7.48 -6.29 -3.49
CA ALA A 29 6.89 -6.60 -2.19
C ALA A 29 5.45 -6.09 -2.07
N LEU A 30 5.14 -4.93 -2.64
CA LEU A 30 3.77 -4.39 -2.73
C LEU A 30 2.89 -5.19 -3.70
N GLY A 31 3.47 -6.04 -4.55
CA GLY A 31 2.73 -6.92 -5.48
C GLY A 31 1.88 -8.00 -4.78
N VAL A 32 2.14 -8.28 -3.50
CA VAL A 32 1.36 -9.27 -2.72
C VAL A 32 0.30 -8.60 -1.83
N VAL A 33 0.49 -7.32 -1.49
CA VAL A 33 -0.42 -6.57 -0.60
C VAL A 33 -1.75 -6.22 -1.29
N GLY A 34 -1.80 -6.33 -2.62
CA GLY A 34 -3.01 -6.07 -3.42
C GLY A 34 -4.02 -7.22 -3.48
N MET A 35 -3.70 -8.41 -2.94
CA MET A 35 -4.67 -9.51 -2.89
C MET A 35 -5.83 -9.12 -1.95
N ALA A 36 -6.99 -8.82 -2.53
CA ALA A 36 -8.22 -8.69 -1.76
C ALA A 36 -8.59 -10.04 -1.13
N THR A 37 -9.35 -10.02 -0.04
CA THR A 37 -9.88 -11.23 0.62
C THR A 37 -10.55 -12.19 -0.37
N ASP A 38 -11.32 -11.66 -1.32
CA ASP A 38 -12.04 -12.46 -2.33
C ASP A 38 -11.07 -13.17 -3.30
N GLU A 39 -9.93 -12.55 -3.61
CA GLU A 39 -8.91 -13.12 -4.49
C GLU A 39 -8.01 -14.14 -3.75
N LEU A 40 -7.87 -13.96 -2.43
CA LEU A 40 -7.26 -14.93 -1.54
C LEU A 40 -8.13 -16.19 -1.40
N GLU A 41 -9.44 -16.05 -1.23
CA GLU A 41 -10.40 -17.17 -1.22
C GLU A 41 -10.28 -18.01 -2.49
N GLY A 42 -10.34 -17.36 -3.66
CA GLY A 42 -10.20 -18.05 -4.96
C GLY A 42 -8.81 -18.66 -5.19
N PHE A 43 -7.75 -18.16 -4.54
CA PHE A 43 -6.43 -18.80 -4.58
C PHE A 43 -6.39 -20.05 -3.70
N VAL A 44 -6.93 -19.96 -2.48
CA VAL A 44 -7.02 -21.09 -1.54
C VAL A 44 -7.88 -22.21 -2.11
N ASP A 45 -9.02 -21.88 -2.73
CA ASP A 45 -9.89 -22.88 -3.38
C ASP A 45 -9.15 -23.66 -4.47
N LYS A 46 -8.31 -22.99 -5.29
CA LYS A 46 -7.48 -23.68 -6.29
C LYS A 46 -6.44 -24.62 -5.67
N LEU A 47 -5.92 -24.30 -4.48
CA LEU A 47 -4.99 -25.17 -3.76
C LEU A 47 -5.72 -26.39 -3.19
N VAL A 48 -6.97 -26.22 -2.76
CA VAL A 48 -7.83 -27.32 -2.30
C VAL A 48 -8.22 -28.24 -3.47
N GLU A 49 -8.62 -27.68 -4.61
CA GLU A 49 -8.94 -28.44 -5.83
C GLU A 49 -7.76 -29.27 -6.33
N ARG A 50 -6.53 -28.73 -6.20
CA ARG A 50 -5.29 -29.44 -6.52
C ARG A 50 -4.87 -30.48 -5.48
N GLY A 51 -5.57 -30.54 -4.34
CA GLY A 51 -5.25 -31.43 -3.22
C GLY A 51 -3.98 -31.03 -2.46
N GLU A 52 -3.47 -29.81 -2.66
CA GLU A 52 -2.27 -29.31 -1.98
C GLU A 52 -2.59 -28.89 -0.53
N ILE A 53 -3.83 -28.50 -0.25
CA ILE A 53 -4.32 -28.13 1.09
C ILE A 53 -5.68 -28.78 1.35
N ALA A 54 -5.95 -29.17 2.59
CA ALA A 54 -7.28 -29.64 2.98
C ALA A 54 -8.29 -28.48 3.01
N GLU A 55 -9.50 -28.71 2.52
CA GLU A 55 -10.59 -27.71 2.46
C GLU A 55 -10.83 -27.00 3.82
N LYS A 56 -10.71 -27.75 4.92
CA LYS A 56 -10.85 -27.23 6.28
C LYS A 56 -9.71 -26.27 6.67
N ASP A 57 -8.49 -26.55 6.25
CA ASP A 57 -7.33 -25.75 6.58
C ASP A 57 -7.23 -24.51 5.69
N GLY A 58 -7.68 -24.63 4.43
CA GLY A 58 -7.86 -23.48 3.54
C GLY A 58 -8.81 -22.45 4.10
N ARG A 59 -10.02 -22.85 4.51
CA ARG A 59 -11.00 -21.95 5.15
C ARG A 59 -10.45 -21.28 6.40
N LYS A 60 -9.81 -22.04 7.29
CA LYS A 60 -9.19 -21.49 8.50
C LYS A 60 -8.15 -20.42 8.17
N LEU A 61 -7.36 -20.61 7.11
CA LEU A 61 -6.35 -19.64 6.71
C LEU A 61 -6.98 -18.31 6.28
N VAL A 62 -8.07 -18.36 5.51
CA VAL A 62 -8.83 -17.17 5.11
C VAL A 62 -9.41 -16.48 6.35
N ASP A 63 -10.07 -17.23 7.23
CA ASP A 63 -10.68 -16.71 8.45
C ASP A 63 -9.64 -16.05 9.37
N GLU A 64 -8.49 -16.68 9.58
CA GLU A 64 -7.41 -16.13 10.38
C GLU A 64 -6.82 -14.85 9.79
N ILE A 65 -6.66 -14.77 8.47
CA ILE A 65 -6.16 -13.57 7.79
C ILE A 65 -7.16 -12.43 7.94
N ARG A 66 -8.46 -12.72 7.82
CA ARG A 66 -9.54 -11.76 7.99
C ARG A 66 -9.59 -11.23 9.42
N GLU A 67 -9.63 -12.13 10.41
CA GLU A 67 -9.72 -11.79 11.84
C GLU A 67 -8.48 -11.02 12.32
N LYS A 68 -7.27 -11.54 12.05
CA LYS A 68 -6.02 -10.86 12.41
C LYS A 68 -5.84 -9.55 11.66
N GLY A 69 -6.38 -9.44 10.44
CA GLY A 69 -6.39 -8.20 9.66
C GLY A 69 -7.22 -7.12 10.35
N GLU A 70 -8.46 -7.46 10.73
CA GLU A 70 -9.37 -6.56 11.45
C GLU A 70 -8.81 -6.14 12.81
N GLU A 71 -8.27 -7.09 13.57
CA GLU A 71 -7.66 -6.83 14.88
C GLU A 71 -6.46 -5.88 14.76
N ARG A 72 -5.54 -6.13 13.83
CA ARG A 72 -4.38 -5.24 13.60
C ARG A 72 -4.77 -3.84 13.17
N ILE A 73 -5.82 -3.71 12.34
CA ILE A 73 -6.34 -2.40 11.95
C ILE A 73 -6.91 -1.68 13.17
N LYS A 74 -7.69 -2.36 14.00
CA LYS A 74 -8.28 -1.81 15.22
C LYS A 74 -7.20 -1.37 16.21
N GLU A 75 -6.22 -2.20 16.49
CA GLU A 75 -5.09 -1.86 17.35
C GLU A 75 -4.29 -0.67 16.82
N SER A 76 -4.05 -0.62 15.51
CA SER A 76 -3.30 0.47 14.89
C SER A 76 -4.08 1.76 14.96
N ARG A 77 -5.41 1.72 14.76
CA ARG A 77 -6.31 2.86 14.97
C ARG A 77 -6.25 3.34 16.42
N THR A 78 -6.33 2.43 17.39
CA THR A 78 -6.22 2.77 18.82
C THR A 78 -4.85 3.35 19.18
N ARG A 79 -3.75 2.80 18.63
CA ARG A 79 -2.39 3.33 18.84
C ARG A 79 -2.24 4.74 18.26
N VAL A 80 -2.74 4.96 17.04
CA VAL A 80 -2.73 6.28 16.41
C VAL A 80 -3.54 7.26 17.25
N MET A 81 -4.79 6.93 17.61
CA MET A 81 -5.64 7.76 18.48
C MET A 81 -4.95 8.16 19.80
N LYS A 82 -4.25 7.21 20.44
CA LYS A 82 -3.49 7.46 21.66
C LYS A 82 -2.28 8.38 21.42
N MET A 83 -1.61 8.24 20.27
CA MET A 83 -0.45 9.06 19.91
C MET A 83 -0.83 10.51 19.60
N VAL A 84 -2.03 10.75 19.03
CA VAL A 84 -2.57 12.09 18.80
C VAL A 84 -3.29 12.69 20.02
N GLY A 85 -3.26 12.03 21.18
CA GLY A 85 -3.76 12.60 22.44
C GLY A 85 -5.29 12.71 22.54
N LEU A 86 -6.02 11.94 21.72
CA LEU A 86 -7.48 11.93 21.73
C LEU A 86 -7.99 10.88 22.72
N GLU A 87 -8.20 11.30 23.97
CA GLU A 87 -9.04 10.58 24.93
C GLU A 87 -10.49 11.03 24.82
N THR A 88 -11.09 10.92 23.63
CA THR A 88 -12.53 11.15 23.47
C THR A 88 -13.21 9.83 23.12
N LYS A 89 -14.02 9.42 24.08
CA LYS A 89 -15.05 8.40 23.93
C LYS A 89 -15.92 8.78 22.73
N GLU A 90 -16.33 7.77 21.98
CA GLU A 90 -17.37 7.85 20.94
C GLU A 90 -16.90 8.53 19.64
N GLU A 91 -16.36 7.69 18.75
CA GLU A 91 -16.59 7.77 17.30
C GLU A 91 -16.47 9.15 16.62
N GLU A 92 -15.61 10.06 17.06
CA GLU A 92 -15.20 11.15 16.18
C GLU A 92 -14.52 10.53 14.96
N ASP A 93 -15.04 10.88 13.77
CA ASP A 93 -14.62 10.35 12.48
C ASP A 93 -13.12 10.53 12.34
N VAL A 94 -12.40 9.44 12.53
CA VAL A 94 -10.94 9.41 12.41
C VAL A 94 -10.51 9.97 11.06
N GLU A 95 -11.33 9.83 10.03
CA GLU A 95 -11.11 10.41 8.71
C GLU A 95 -11.16 11.95 8.72
N GLU A 96 -12.07 12.56 9.46
CA GLU A 96 -12.15 14.02 9.62
C GLU A 96 -10.95 14.56 10.42
N VAL A 97 -10.54 13.85 11.46
CA VAL A 97 -9.35 14.20 12.27
C VAL A 97 -8.07 14.09 11.43
N LEU A 98 -7.91 13.00 10.67
CA LEU A 98 -6.77 12.81 9.78
C LEU A 98 -6.70 13.93 8.74
N THR A 99 -7.85 14.31 8.17
CA THR A 99 -7.95 15.43 7.22
C THR A 99 -7.55 16.76 7.87
N ARG A 100 -7.97 17.03 9.12
CA ARG A 100 -7.59 18.25 9.85
C ARG A 100 -6.11 18.31 10.22
N MET A 101 -5.43 17.16 10.28
CA MET A 101 -4.00 17.05 10.58
C MET A 101 -3.12 16.97 9.33
N ASP A 102 -3.67 17.19 8.13
CA ASP A 102 -2.96 17.01 6.85
C ASP A 102 -2.39 15.58 6.66
N ILE A 103 -3.02 14.58 7.30
CA ILE A 103 -2.62 13.17 7.18
C ILE A 103 -3.48 12.50 6.11
N PRO A 104 -2.88 11.91 5.05
CA PRO A 104 -3.63 11.26 3.97
C PRO A 104 -4.53 10.13 4.46
N THR A 105 -5.77 10.08 3.97
CA THR A 105 -6.77 9.08 4.35
C THR A 105 -6.68 7.81 3.49
N LYS A 106 -7.35 6.73 3.91
CA LYS A 106 -7.44 5.48 3.12
C LYS A 106 -8.15 5.72 1.79
N THR A 107 -9.12 6.64 1.75
CA THR A 107 -9.87 7.00 0.54
C THR A 107 -8.96 7.70 -0.46
N ASP A 108 -8.13 8.65 -0.01
CA ASP A 108 -7.16 9.35 -0.84
C ASP A 108 -6.14 8.38 -1.46
N ILE A 109 -5.62 7.44 -0.66
CA ILE A 109 -4.67 6.43 -1.12
C ILE A 109 -5.31 5.53 -2.20
N LYS A 110 -6.57 5.13 -2.02
CA LYS A 110 -7.30 4.32 -3.01
C LYS A 110 -7.51 5.09 -4.31
N GLU A 111 -7.93 6.34 -4.24
CA GLU A 111 -8.16 7.17 -5.43
C GLU A 111 -6.85 7.40 -6.20
N LEU A 112 -5.76 7.69 -5.49
CA LEU A 112 -4.45 7.87 -6.10
C LEU A 112 -3.97 6.56 -6.74
N SER A 113 -4.16 5.42 -6.07
CA SER A 113 -3.83 4.09 -6.61
C SER A 113 -4.59 3.79 -7.90
N ALA A 114 -5.89 4.12 -7.95
CA ALA A 114 -6.71 3.96 -9.16
C ALA A 114 -6.22 4.86 -10.31
N LYS A 115 -5.88 6.12 -10.01
CA LYS A 115 -5.30 7.05 -11.00
C LYS A 115 -3.97 6.53 -11.54
N ILE A 116 -3.10 6.03 -10.67
CA ILE A 116 -1.81 5.43 -11.06
C ILE A 116 -2.04 4.23 -11.97
N ALA A 117 -2.95 3.31 -11.62
CA ALA A 117 -3.26 2.16 -12.45
C ALA A 117 -3.77 2.57 -13.85
N ALA A 118 -4.64 3.58 -13.92
CA ALA A 118 -5.13 4.12 -15.20
C ALA A 118 -4.01 4.78 -16.03
N LEU A 119 -3.11 5.52 -15.40
CA LEU A 119 -1.93 6.11 -16.04
C LEU A 119 -0.98 5.03 -16.55
N THR A 120 -0.70 4.00 -15.76
CA THR A 120 0.13 2.87 -16.15
C THR A 120 -0.44 2.17 -17.40
N ARG A 121 -1.76 1.94 -17.45
CA ARG A 121 -2.41 1.36 -18.65
C ARG A 121 -2.21 2.21 -19.88
N LYS A 122 -2.45 3.52 -19.79
CA LYS A 122 -2.25 4.46 -20.92
C LYS A 122 -0.80 4.51 -21.40
N VAL A 123 0.16 4.46 -20.49
CA VAL A 123 1.59 4.44 -20.83
C VAL A 123 1.95 3.16 -21.58
N GLU A 124 1.43 2.01 -21.14
CA GLU A 124 1.67 0.73 -21.82
C GLU A 124 0.98 0.67 -23.19
N GLU A 125 -0.24 1.21 -23.34
CA GLU A 125 -0.92 1.37 -24.64
C GLU A 125 -0.11 2.26 -25.60
N LEU A 126 0.41 3.39 -25.13
CA LEU A 126 1.23 4.29 -25.95
C LEU A 126 2.58 3.67 -26.34
N LYS A 127 3.20 2.87 -25.45
CA LYS A 127 4.40 2.11 -25.80
C LYS A 127 4.11 1.03 -26.84
N ALA A 128 2.98 0.33 -26.70
CA ALA A 128 2.55 -0.70 -27.65
C ALA A 128 2.20 -0.12 -29.03
N ALA A 129 1.68 1.11 -29.08
CA ALA A 129 1.39 1.82 -30.34
C ALA A 129 2.62 2.46 -31.00
N LYS A 130 3.75 2.55 -30.29
CA LYS A 130 5.01 3.16 -30.78
C LYS A 130 6.06 2.12 -31.21
N ASN A 131 5.78 0.84 -31.00
CA ASN A 131 6.55 -0.30 -31.52
C ASN A 131 5.75 -0.99 -32.64
#